data_AF-A0A964L6K7-F1
#
_entry.id   AF-A0A964L6K7-F1
#
_cell.length_a   1.000
_cell.length_b   1.000
_cell.length_c   1.000
_cell.angle_alpha   90.00
_cell.angle_beta   90.00
_cell.angle_gamma   90.00
#
_symmetry.space_group_name_H-M   'P 1'
#
loop_
_entity.id
_entity.type
_entity.pdbx_description
1 polymer ?
#
loop_
_entity_poly.entity_id
_entity_poly.type
_entity_poly.pdbx_seq_one_letter_code
_entity_poly.pdbx_strand_id
1 'polypeptide(L)'
;MSKLLSNRWLYASLLAGILIALGVGIYRVQPPEPMCVIEATRIEPRYFADGGRLLVGWLDRVERIGHARTARPGPLRIWNPQTGLEVARYLTEKQGILSSDSSRDRRHFAAEIVQLSENTEEDVRQKRSLFFLDVVTGGVREARVEGSAGDVTVAFSPGGNFFYAHRRASRIAVDIRYSPGHIAGSTPKSRLCILADFG
;
A
#
# COMPACT_ATOMS: atom_id res chain seq x y z
N MET A 1 -19.53 -54.38 -44.61
CA MET A 1 -18.44 -53.85 -43.76
C MET A 1 -17.34 -53.26 -44.64
N SER A 2 -16.73 -52.17 -44.20
CA SER A 2 -15.50 -51.49 -44.68
C SER A 2 -15.40 -50.99 -46.14
N LYS A 3 -16.02 -49.84 -46.44
CA LYS A 3 -15.55 -48.92 -47.52
C LYS A 3 -14.99 -47.59 -46.99
N LEU A 4 -14.82 -47.48 -45.67
CA LEU A 4 -14.33 -46.26 -45.00
C LEU A 4 -12.80 -46.11 -45.01
N LEU A 5 -12.05 -47.04 -45.62
CA LEU A 5 -10.57 -47.10 -45.52
C LEU A 5 -9.78 -46.56 -46.72
N SER A 6 -10.38 -46.06 -47.81
CA SER A 6 -9.59 -45.68 -49.00
C SER A 6 -9.02 -44.25 -48.99
N ASN A 7 -9.49 -43.35 -48.14
CA ASN A 7 -9.08 -41.95 -48.18
C ASN A 7 -7.91 -41.64 -47.23
N ARG A 8 -6.72 -42.15 -47.58
CA ARG A 8 -5.47 -41.92 -46.83
C ARG A 8 -5.18 -40.44 -46.58
N TRP A 9 -5.59 -39.56 -47.51
CA TRP A 9 -5.46 -38.10 -47.40
C TRP A 9 -6.33 -37.48 -46.31
N LEU A 10 -7.55 -38.00 -46.11
CA LEU A 10 -8.45 -37.53 -45.06
C LEU A 10 -7.89 -37.86 -43.68
N TYR A 11 -7.38 -39.09 -43.50
CA TYR A 11 -6.74 -39.52 -42.26
C TYR A 11 -5.50 -38.71 -41.93
N ALA A 12 -4.64 -38.45 -42.92
CA ALA A 12 -3.46 -37.62 -42.73
C ALA A 12 -3.82 -36.19 -42.29
N SER A 13 -4.84 -35.59 -42.90
CA SER A 13 -5.31 -34.25 -42.57
C SER A 13 -5.94 -34.18 -41.17
N LEU A 14 -6.73 -35.20 -40.79
CA LEU A 14 -7.33 -35.29 -39.47
C LEU A 14 -6.27 -35.47 -38.38
N LEU A 15 -5.28 -36.33 -38.62
CA LEU A 15 -4.16 -36.56 -37.71
C LEU A 15 -3.34 -35.28 -37.52
N ALA A 16 -3.05 -34.54 -38.60
CA ALA A 16 -2.36 -33.27 -38.53
C ALA A 16 -3.15 -32.23 -37.72
N GLY A 17 -4.47 -32.14 -37.92
CA GLY A 17 -5.35 -31.25 -37.14
C GLY A 17 -5.34 -31.59 -35.65
N ILE A 18 -5.40 -32.89 -35.30
CA ILE A 18 -5.31 -33.36 -33.91
C ILE A 18 -3.96 -33.02 -33.29
N LEU A 19 -2.86 -33.22 -34.02
CA LEU A 19 -1.51 -32.90 -33.55
C LEU A 19 -1.29 -31.40 -33.34
N ILE A 20 -1.87 -30.55 -34.20
CA ILE A 20 -1.83 -29.09 -34.02
C ILE A 20 -2.67 -28.69 -32.81
N ALA A 21 -3.88 -29.26 -32.64
CA ALA A 21 -4.74 -28.98 -31.49
C ALA A 21 -4.09 -29.44 -30.17
N LEU A 22 -3.43 -30.61 -30.16
CA LEU A 22 -2.65 -31.10 -29.03
C LEU A 22 -1.42 -30.23 -28.77
N GLY A 23 -0.69 -29.82 -29.82
CA GLY A 23 0.45 -28.91 -29.70
C GLY A 23 0.05 -27.58 -29.07
N VAL A 24 -1.00 -26.94 -29.59
CA VAL A 24 -1.53 -25.67 -29.06
C VAL A 24 -2.13 -25.85 -27.65
N GLY A 25 -2.78 -26.98 -27.39
CA GLY A 25 -3.33 -27.35 -26.10
C GLY A 25 -2.27 -27.62 -25.03
N ILE A 26 -1.09 -28.15 -25.41
CA ILE A 26 0.05 -28.36 -24.52
C ILE A 26 0.83 -27.06 -24.30
N TYR A 27 0.88 -26.17 -25.30
CA TYR A 27 1.51 -24.84 -25.17
C TYR A 27 0.70 -23.82 -24.34
N ARG A 28 -0.58 -24.10 -24.08
CA ARG A 28 -1.34 -23.48 -22.99
C ARG A 28 -1.27 -24.46 -21.82
N VAL A 29 -0.42 -24.32 -20.81
CA VAL A 29 -0.40 -23.25 -19.83
C VAL A 29 0.89 -23.47 -19.03
N GLN A 30 2.02 -22.97 -19.52
CA GLN A 30 3.06 -22.65 -18.55
C GLN A 30 2.53 -21.44 -17.78
N PRO A 31 2.35 -21.53 -16.45
CA PRO A 31 2.10 -20.32 -15.68
C PRO A 31 3.24 -19.36 -16.01
N PRO A 32 2.94 -18.09 -16.33
CA PRO A 32 3.97 -17.14 -16.70
C PRO A 32 5.05 -17.18 -15.62
N GLU A 33 6.31 -17.38 -16.03
CA GLU A 33 7.41 -17.32 -15.09
C GLU A 33 7.34 -15.98 -14.36
N PRO A 34 7.51 -15.97 -13.03
CA PRO A 34 7.44 -14.74 -12.27
C PRO A 34 8.49 -13.77 -12.83
N MET A 35 8.02 -12.63 -13.38
CA MET A 35 8.89 -11.64 -14.02
C MET A 35 9.97 -11.10 -13.06
N CYS A 36 9.71 -11.17 -11.75
CA CYS A 36 10.65 -10.79 -10.72
C CYS A 36 10.35 -11.54 -9.41
N VAL A 37 11.41 -11.98 -8.72
CA VAL A 37 11.36 -12.49 -7.35
C VAL A 37 12.05 -11.49 -6.44
N ILE A 38 11.31 -10.91 -5.49
CA ILE A 38 11.88 -10.02 -4.46
C ILE A 38 12.27 -10.90 -3.28
N GLU A 39 13.56 -11.14 -3.09
CA GLU A 39 14.08 -11.88 -1.94
C GLU A 39 14.05 -10.99 -0.70
N ALA A 40 13.07 -11.25 0.17
CA ALA A 40 12.99 -10.59 1.46
C ALA A 40 12.42 -11.56 2.48
N THR A 41 12.92 -11.46 3.72
CA THR A 41 12.57 -12.37 4.81
C THR A 41 11.06 -12.39 5.07
N ARG A 42 10.41 -11.22 4.97
CA ARG A 42 8.96 -11.07 5.05
C ARG A 42 8.52 -9.72 4.45
N ILE A 43 7.93 -9.73 3.27
CA ILE A 43 7.24 -8.57 2.70
C ILE A 43 5.74 -8.76 2.87
N GLU A 44 5.06 -7.73 3.38
CA GLU A 44 3.60 -7.65 3.33
C GLU A 44 3.21 -6.64 2.24
N PRO A 45 2.93 -7.10 0.99
CA PRO A 45 2.46 -6.21 -0.05
C PRO A 45 1.08 -5.65 0.32
N ARG A 46 0.88 -4.34 0.13
CA ARG A 46 -0.40 -3.70 0.42
C ARG A 46 -1.22 -3.47 -0.81
N TYR A 47 -0.65 -2.81 -1.80
CA TYR A 47 -1.32 -2.50 -3.05
C TYR A 47 -0.32 -2.12 -4.14
N PHE A 48 -0.83 -2.09 -5.36
CA PHE A 48 -0.11 -1.58 -6.51
C PHE A 48 -0.57 -0.17 -6.88
N ALA A 49 0.38 0.75 -7.05
CA ALA A 49 0.17 2.12 -7.49
C ALA A 49 0.60 2.30 -8.95
N ASP A 50 0.33 3.49 -9.52
CA ASP A 50 0.69 3.86 -10.90
C ASP A 50 0.30 2.78 -11.93
N GLY A 51 -0.96 2.32 -11.86
CA GLY A 51 -1.48 1.30 -12.77
C GLY A 51 -0.79 -0.06 -12.69
N GLY A 52 -0.08 -0.38 -11.60
CA GLY A 52 0.63 -1.65 -11.45
C GLY A 52 2.16 -1.53 -11.47
N ARG A 53 2.70 -0.35 -11.77
CA ARG A 53 4.15 -0.13 -11.93
C ARG A 53 4.90 -0.01 -10.63
N LEU A 54 4.20 0.24 -9.53
CA LEU A 54 4.79 0.39 -8.21
C LEU A 54 4.07 -0.55 -7.24
N LEU A 55 4.82 -1.35 -6.51
CA LEU A 55 4.32 -2.14 -5.39
C LEU A 55 4.67 -1.41 -4.10
N VAL A 56 3.65 -1.13 -3.29
CA VAL A 56 3.82 -0.54 -1.96
C VAL A 56 3.71 -1.65 -0.91
N GLY A 57 4.70 -1.74 -0.02
CA GLY A 57 4.70 -2.72 1.05
C GLY A 57 5.69 -2.37 2.16
N TRP A 58 5.72 -3.22 3.17
CA TRP A 58 6.56 -3.06 4.35
C TRP A 58 7.38 -4.32 4.55
N LEU A 59 8.55 -4.13 5.15
CA LEU A 59 9.26 -5.22 5.78
C LEU A 59 8.71 -5.38 7.18
N ASP A 60 8.21 -6.57 7.45
CA ASP A 60 7.65 -6.88 8.75
C ASP A 60 8.78 -7.20 9.73
N ARG A 61 9.01 -6.32 10.70
CA ARG A 61 9.72 -6.67 11.92
C ARG A 61 8.79 -6.43 13.09
N VAL A 62 7.86 -7.33 13.40
CA VAL A 62 7.00 -7.16 14.59
C VAL A 62 7.85 -7.11 15.87
N GLU A 63 8.25 -5.91 16.29
CA GLU A 63 8.73 -5.66 17.64
C GLU A 63 7.51 -5.30 18.49
N ARG A 64 7.25 -6.14 19.48
CA ARG A 64 6.19 -5.91 20.45
C ARG A 64 6.66 -4.82 21.40
N ILE A 65 6.19 -3.60 21.21
CA ILE A 65 6.48 -2.49 22.12
C ILE A 65 5.49 -2.56 23.29
N GLY A 66 5.92 -3.19 24.39
CA GLY A 66 5.17 -3.21 25.66
C GLY A 66 3.80 -3.91 25.61
N HIS A 67 2.91 -3.50 26.51
CA HIS A 67 1.58 -4.08 26.70
C HIS A 67 0.49 -3.46 25.80
N ALA A 68 0.77 -2.35 25.11
CA ALA A 68 -0.21 -1.62 24.32
C ALA A 68 0.28 -1.36 22.89
N ARG A 69 -0.41 -2.02 21.93
CA ARG A 69 -0.36 -1.82 20.47
C ARG A 69 0.92 -2.28 19.76
N THR A 70 0.71 -3.18 18.80
CA THR A 70 1.68 -3.54 17.77
C THR A 70 1.79 -2.39 16.77
N ALA A 71 2.65 -1.40 17.05
CA ALA A 71 3.16 -0.55 15.97
C ALA A 71 3.92 -1.47 15.02
N ARG A 72 3.67 -1.39 13.72
CA ARG A 72 4.46 -2.14 12.74
C ARG A 72 5.78 -1.40 12.55
N PRO A 73 6.91 -1.92 13.03
CA PRO A 73 8.22 -1.34 12.76
C PRO A 73 8.59 -1.74 11.35
N GLY A 74 8.90 -0.75 10.54
CA GLY A 74 9.46 -1.05 9.24
C GLY A 74 9.47 0.16 8.34
N PRO A 75 10.53 0.29 7.52
CA PRO A 75 10.49 1.23 6.43
C PRO A 75 9.34 0.83 5.48
N LEU A 76 8.56 1.83 5.09
CA LEU A 76 7.66 1.74 3.94
C LEU A 76 8.52 1.74 2.68
N ARG A 77 8.43 0.68 1.89
CA ARG A 77 9.21 0.52 0.67
C ARG A 77 8.31 0.49 -0.54
N ILE A 78 8.83 1.06 -1.63
CA ILE A 78 8.21 1.05 -2.94
C ILE A 78 9.13 0.30 -3.89
N TRP A 79 8.61 -0.69 -4.59
CA TRP A 79 9.35 -1.47 -5.59
C TRP A 79 8.74 -1.32 -6.98
N ASN A 80 9.57 -1.43 -8.00
CA ASN A 80 9.10 -1.71 -9.35
C ASN A 80 8.97 -3.24 -9.50
N PRO A 81 7.76 -3.80 -9.65
CA PRO A 81 7.57 -5.24 -9.72
C PRO A 81 8.04 -5.86 -11.04
N GLN A 82 8.30 -5.06 -12.08
CA GLN A 82 8.86 -5.55 -13.34
C GLN A 82 10.36 -5.81 -13.23
N THR A 83 11.07 -4.97 -12.48
CA THR A 83 12.54 -5.04 -12.35
C THR A 83 13.02 -5.58 -11.00
N GLY A 84 12.16 -5.58 -9.99
CA GLY A 84 12.50 -5.92 -8.60
C GLY A 84 13.20 -4.81 -7.84
N LEU A 85 13.51 -3.70 -8.49
CA LEU A 85 14.29 -2.63 -7.88
C LEU A 85 13.43 -1.87 -6.87
N GLU A 86 14.01 -1.62 -5.69
CA GLU A 86 13.46 -0.68 -4.72
C GLU A 86 13.60 0.74 -5.29
N VAL A 87 12.48 1.39 -5.55
CA VAL A 87 12.40 2.75 -6.11
C VAL A 87 12.52 3.80 -5.02
N ALA A 88 11.93 3.52 -3.85
CA ALA A 88 11.94 4.45 -2.74
C ALA A 88 11.81 3.74 -1.39
N ARG A 89 12.32 4.40 -0.36
CA ARG A 89 12.20 4.02 1.04
C ARG A 89 11.77 5.22 1.86
N TYR A 90 10.72 5.04 2.64
CA TYR A 90 10.21 6.02 3.58
C TYR A 90 10.17 5.43 4.97
N LEU A 91 10.20 6.32 5.97
CA LEU A 91 10.25 5.97 7.39
C LEU A 91 11.55 5.26 7.78
N THR A 92 12.03 5.58 8.97
CA THR A 92 13.21 4.97 9.55
C THR A 92 12.83 3.71 10.34
N GLU A 93 13.82 2.88 10.69
CA GLU A 93 13.60 1.73 11.58
C GLU A 93 13.12 2.14 12.98
N LYS A 94 13.35 3.40 13.36
CA LYS A 94 12.88 4.02 14.59
C LYS A 94 11.49 4.64 14.45
N GLN A 95 10.77 4.35 13.38
CA GLN A 95 9.40 4.81 13.17
C GLN A 95 8.49 3.60 12.99
N GLY A 96 7.38 3.62 13.72
CA GLY A 96 6.35 2.60 13.66
C GLY A 96 5.06 3.18 13.11
N ILE A 97 4.27 2.33 12.46
CA ILE A 97 2.96 2.71 11.92
C ILE A 97 1.88 2.18 12.84
N LEU A 98 1.04 3.08 13.35
CA LEU A 98 -0.07 2.77 14.24
C LEU A 98 -1.37 2.53 13.49
N SER A 99 -1.62 3.34 12.46
CA SER A 99 -2.74 3.19 11.54
C SER A 99 -2.32 3.68 10.16
N SER A 100 -2.91 3.11 9.12
CA SER A 100 -2.62 3.50 7.75
C SER A 100 -3.83 3.25 6.86
N ASP A 101 -3.98 4.08 5.84
CA ASP A 101 -4.92 3.84 4.76
C ASP A 101 -4.33 4.28 3.42
N SER A 102 -4.97 3.87 2.34
CA SER A 102 -4.56 4.20 0.98
C SER A 102 -5.75 4.74 0.21
N SER A 103 -5.50 5.75 -0.63
CA SER A 103 -6.56 6.31 -1.44
C SER A 103 -7.07 5.29 -2.46
N ARG A 104 -8.32 5.45 -2.89
CA ARG A 104 -8.97 4.51 -3.82
C ARG A 104 -8.28 4.45 -5.19
N ASP A 105 -7.73 5.57 -5.66
CA ASP A 105 -6.92 5.67 -6.88
C ASP A 105 -5.51 5.07 -6.70
N ARG A 106 -5.18 4.63 -5.48
CA ARG A 106 -3.89 4.03 -5.10
C ARG A 106 -2.69 4.94 -5.34
N ARG A 107 -2.91 6.24 -5.47
CA ARG A 107 -1.85 7.23 -5.62
C ARG A 107 -1.32 7.72 -4.29
N HIS A 108 -2.17 7.78 -3.27
CA HIS A 108 -1.85 8.39 -1.99
C HIS A 108 -1.86 7.38 -0.87
N PHE A 109 -0.97 7.61 0.08
CA PHE A 109 -0.84 6.84 1.29
C PHE A 109 -0.86 7.79 2.49
N ALA A 110 -1.57 7.41 3.54
CA ALA A 110 -1.61 8.17 4.78
C ALA A 110 -1.45 7.23 5.97
N ALA A 111 -0.72 7.68 6.98
CA ALA A 111 -0.49 6.90 8.19
C ALA A 111 -0.35 7.77 9.43
N GLU A 112 -0.77 7.23 10.57
CA GLU A 112 -0.29 7.70 11.88
C GLU A 112 1.03 6.98 12.16
N ILE A 113 2.10 7.76 12.24
CA ILE A 113 3.43 7.28 12.59
C ILE A 113 3.78 7.69 14.01
N VAL A 114 4.57 6.85 14.67
CA VAL A 114 5.09 7.09 16.01
C VAL A 114 6.59 6.86 16.00
N GLN A 115 7.33 7.73 16.68
CA GLN A 115 8.75 7.51 16.88
C GLN A 115 8.97 6.49 18.00
N LEU A 116 9.64 5.40 17.64
CA LEU A 116 10.02 4.32 18.54
C LEU A 116 11.24 4.81 19.34
N SER A 117 11.02 5.17 20.61
CA SER A 117 12.07 5.44 21.58
C SER A 117 12.34 4.17 22.39
N GLU A 118 13.60 3.90 22.72
CA GLU A 118 13.97 2.82 23.64
C GLU A 118 13.54 3.11 25.09
N ASN A 119 13.26 4.38 25.39
CA ASN A 119 12.84 4.84 26.72
C ASN A 119 11.33 5.07 26.77
N THR A 120 10.71 4.43 27.76
CA THR A 120 9.38 4.61 28.41
C THR A 120 8.16 4.96 27.53
N GLU A 121 7.00 4.33 27.78
CA GLU A 121 5.73 4.55 27.05
C GLU A 121 5.26 6.02 26.97
N GLU A 122 5.72 6.89 27.87
CA GLU A 122 5.36 8.30 27.93
C GLU A 122 6.03 9.13 26.82
N ASP A 123 7.27 8.81 26.45
CA ASP A 123 7.98 9.45 25.33
C ASP A 123 7.35 9.09 23.97
N VAL A 124 6.84 7.85 23.86
CA VAL A 124 6.16 7.33 22.66
C VAL A 124 4.85 8.10 22.40
N ARG A 125 4.17 8.59 23.45
CA ARG A 125 2.95 9.38 23.31
C ARG A 125 3.21 10.78 22.78
N GLN A 126 4.40 11.34 22.96
CA GLN A 126 4.72 12.72 22.60
C GLN A 126 5.23 12.88 21.15
N LYS A 127 5.58 11.80 20.46
CA LYS A 127 6.20 11.87 19.12
C LYS A 127 5.36 11.15 18.05
N ARG A 128 4.10 11.57 17.92
CA ARG A 128 3.20 11.09 16.88
C ARG A 128 3.05 12.12 15.78
N SER A 129 3.04 11.64 14.54
CA SER A 129 2.81 12.47 13.36
C SER A 129 1.84 11.79 12.39
N LEU A 130 1.13 12.60 11.62
CA LEU A 130 0.45 12.17 10.41
C LEU A 130 1.43 12.25 9.25
N PHE A 131 1.65 11.11 8.61
CA PHE A 131 2.46 10.95 7.42
C PHE A 131 1.55 10.86 6.20
N PHE A 132 1.87 11.62 5.16
CA PHE A 132 1.20 11.57 3.86
C PHE A 132 2.24 11.43 2.76
N LEU A 133 1.95 10.56 1.78
CA LEU A 133 2.82 10.26 0.66
C LEU A 133 2.00 10.22 -0.63
N ASP A 134 2.42 10.99 -1.64
CA ASP A 134 2.07 10.75 -3.05
C ASP A 134 3.07 9.73 -3.59
N VAL A 135 2.61 8.50 -3.80
CA VAL A 135 3.41 7.35 -4.21
C VAL A 135 4.00 7.53 -5.62
N VAL A 136 3.32 8.29 -6.48
CA VAL A 136 3.73 8.50 -7.88
C VAL A 136 4.81 9.57 -7.97
N THR A 137 4.63 10.69 -7.27
CA THR A 137 5.60 11.79 -7.30
C THR A 137 6.70 11.64 -6.25
N GLY A 138 6.52 10.75 -5.28
CA GLY A 138 7.38 10.60 -4.12
C GLY A 138 7.26 11.75 -3.10
N GLY A 139 6.28 12.63 -3.29
CA GLY A 139 6.07 13.80 -2.43
C GLY A 139 5.60 13.40 -1.03
N VAL A 140 6.36 13.78 0.00
CA VAL A 140 6.06 13.48 1.40
C VAL A 140 5.66 14.73 2.16
N ARG A 141 4.68 14.59 3.04
CA ARG A 141 4.26 15.62 3.99
C ARG A 141 4.07 14.97 5.37
N GLU A 142 4.63 15.59 6.40
CA GLU A 142 4.48 15.15 7.78
C GLU A 142 3.93 16.28 8.65
N ALA A 143 2.89 16.00 9.43
CA ALA A 143 2.30 16.94 10.38
C ALA A 143 2.33 16.34 11.79
N ARG A 144 2.83 17.09 12.76
CA ARG A 144 2.79 16.67 14.17
C ARG A 144 1.36 16.63 14.68
N VAL A 145 1.03 15.59 15.45
CA VAL A 145 -0.26 15.49 16.12
C VAL A 145 -0.11 16.06 17.52
N GLU A 146 -0.59 17.29 17.73
CA GLU A 146 -0.58 17.91 19.06
C GLU A 146 -1.75 17.40 19.92
N GLY A 147 -1.44 17.01 21.15
CA GLY A 147 -2.44 16.66 22.17
C GLY A 147 -2.35 15.24 22.73
N SER A 148 -2.88 15.08 23.95
CA SER A 148 -2.82 13.87 24.79
C SER A 148 -3.36 12.60 24.11
N ALA A 149 -2.94 11.44 24.64
CA ALA A 149 -3.13 10.06 24.20
C ALA A 149 -4.52 9.71 23.67
N GLY A 150 -4.62 9.39 22.39
CA GLY A 150 -5.77 8.72 21.82
C GLY A 150 -5.42 8.06 20.50
N ASP A 151 -6.16 7.02 20.16
CA ASP A 151 -5.92 6.28 18.94
C ASP A 151 -6.45 7.09 17.76
N VAL A 152 -5.57 7.44 16.83
CA VAL A 152 -5.98 8.06 15.58
C VAL A 152 -6.22 6.97 14.55
N THR A 153 -7.41 6.94 13.98
CA THR A 153 -7.72 6.13 12.81
C THR A 153 -7.59 7.01 11.58
N VAL A 154 -6.62 6.70 10.72
CA VAL A 154 -6.49 7.34 9.40
C VAL A 154 -7.36 6.58 8.41
N ALA A 155 -8.17 7.31 7.63
CA ALA A 155 -8.87 6.73 6.48
C ALA A 155 -9.14 7.76 5.38
N PHE A 156 -9.02 7.35 4.13
CA PHE A 156 -9.31 8.18 2.97
C PHE A 156 -10.81 8.29 2.72
N SER A 157 -11.19 9.42 2.17
CA SER A 157 -12.51 9.62 1.59
C SER A 157 -12.75 8.68 0.40
N PRO A 158 -14.02 8.39 0.06
CA PRO A 158 -14.36 7.55 -1.09
C PRO A 158 -13.80 8.07 -2.43
N GLY A 159 -13.58 9.39 -2.54
CA GLY A 159 -12.98 10.05 -3.70
C GLY A 159 -11.46 10.17 -3.66
N GLY A 160 -10.80 9.81 -2.55
CA GLY A 160 -9.34 9.87 -2.40
C GLY A 160 -8.74 11.27 -2.19
N ASN A 161 -9.56 12.32 -2.19
CA ASN A 161 -9.09 13.72 -2.20
C ASN A 161 -8.74 14.29 -0.80
N PHE A 162 -9.20 13.60 0.25
CA PHE A 162 -8.95 13.93 1.64
C PHE A 162 -8.90 12.65 2.47
N PHE A 163 -8.23 12.70 3.61
CA PHE A 163 -8.27 11.65 4.62
C PHE A 163 -8.63 12.24 5.98
N TYR A 164 -9.33 11.44 6.78
CA TYR A 164 -9.72 11.79 8.13
C TYR A 164 -8.88 11.03 9.15
N ALA A 165 -8.42 11.78 10.15
CA ALA A 165 -7.85 11.27 11.38
C ALA A 165 -8.94 11.32 12.46
N HIS A 166 -9.48 10.16 12.86
CA HIS A 166 -10.53 10.07 13.89
C HIS A 166 -9.99 9.56 15.23
N ARG A 167 -10.27 10.32 16.30
CA ARG A 167 -9.92 9.93 17.67
C ARG A 167 -11.12 9.27 18.38
N ARG A 168 -10.95 8.07 18.94
CA ARG A 168 -12.05 7.31 19.59
C ARG A 168 -12.70 8.02 20.79
N ALA A 169 -11.94 8.79 21.57
CA ALA A 169 -12.43 9.45 22.79
C ALA A 169 -13.15 10.79 22.55
N SER A 170 -12.99 11.36 21.37
CA SER A 170 -13.54 12.66 21.01
C SER A 170 -13.68 12.63 19.51
N ARG A 171 -14.92 12.63 19.02
CA ARG A 171 -15.26 12.77 17.60
C ARG A 171 -14.49 13.99 17.07
N ILE A 172 -13.30 13.78 16.53
CA ILE A 172 -12.49 14.75 15.81
C ILE A 172 -12.39 14.18 14.41
N ALA A 173 -12.85 14.92 13.41
CA ALA A 173 -12.50 14.61 12.02
C ALA A 173 -11.60 15.74 11.58
N VAL A 174 -10.36 15.40 11.28
CA VAL A 174 -9.46 16.31 10.58
C VAL A 174 -9.79 16.17 9.10
N ASP A 175 -10.35 17.20 8.48
CA ASP A 175 -10.55 17.24 7.03
C ASP A 175 -9.31 17.85 6.40
N ILE A 176 -8.40 17.01 5.92
CA ILE A 176 -7.19 17.46 5.22
C ILE A 176 -7.52 17.50 3.73
N ARG A 177 -7.89 18.68 3.23
CA ARG A 177 -8.15 18.90 1.81
C ARG A 177 -6.87 19.22 1.08
N TYR A 178 -6.55 18.41 0.08
CA TYR A 178 -5.46 18.66 -0.83
C TYR A 178 -5.90 19.65 -1.91
N SER A 179 -5.42 20.90 -1.85
CA SER A 179 -5.39 21.81 -2.99
C SER A 179 -3.93 22.05 -3.38
N PRO A 180 -3.58 22.08 -4.68
CA PRO A 180 -2.27 22.56 -5.10
C PRO A 180 -2.08 23.97 -4.52
N GLY A 181 -1.10 24.14 -3.64
CA GLY A 181 -0.72 25.44 -3.08
C GLY A 181 -1.16 25.75 -1.64
N HIS A 182 -2.23 25.17 -1.07
CA HIS A 182 -2.60 25.38 0.34
C HIS A 182 -3.49 24.27 0.89
N ILE A 183 -3.32 23.93 2.18
CA ILE A 183 -4.27 23.08 2.93
C ILE A 183 -5.26 24.02 3.61
N ALA A 184 -6.51 24.01 3.15
CA ALA A 184 -7.58 24.82 3.71
C ALA A 184 -8.68 23.92 4.29
N GLY A 185 -8.92 24.02 5.60
CA GLY A 185 -10.04 23.36 6.29
C GLY A 185 -11.30 24.22 6.30
N SER A 186 -12.50 23.62 6.24
CA SER A 186 -13.76 24.36 6.26
C SER A 186 -14.99 23.61 6.83
N THR A 187 -15.66 24.27 7.80
CA THR A 187 -17.09 24.21 8.25
C THR A 187 -17.55 23.07 9.20
N PRO A 188 -18.75 23.15 9.84
CA PRO A 188 -18.94 23.86 11.10
C PRO A 188 -19.52 22.98 12.21
N LYS A 189 -19.31 23.46 13.45
CA LYS A 189 -19.81 22.99 14.75
C LYS A 189 -19.08 21.77 15.33
N SER A 190 -18.29 22.11 16.36
CA SER A 190 -17.67 21.22 17.36
C SER A 190 -16.42 20.47 16.91
N ARG A 191 -15.28 21.16 16.67
CA ARG A 191 -13.98 20.48 16.55
C ARG A 191 -12.75 21.38 16.66
N LEU A 192 -11.72 20.82 17.30
CA LEU A 192 -10.34 21.31 17.37
C LEU A 192 -9.72 21.34 15.96
N CYS A 193 -9.16 22.49 15.61
CA CYS A 193 -8.37 22.69 14.40
C CYS A 193 -6.93 22.22 14.65
N ILE A 194 -6.41 21.32 13.83
CA ILE A 194 -4.95 21.21 13.67
C ILE A 194 -4.63 21.94 12.38
N LEU A 195 -4.18 23.19 12.52
CA LEU A 195 -3.47 23.91 11.48
C LEU A 195 -2.10 23.23 11.36
N ALA A 196 -1.97 22.30 10.42
CA ALA A 196 -0.67 21.83 10.02
C ALA A 196 -0.09 22.86 9.05
N ASP A 197 0.73 23.76 9.58
CA ASP A 197 1.54 24.65 8.78
C ASP A 197 2.71 23.84 8.21
N PHE A 198 2.74 23.69 6.89
CA PHE A 198 3.84 23.05 6.19
C PHE A 198 4.69 24.18 5.63
N GLY A 199 5.69 24.58 6.41
CA GLY A 199 6.72 25.54 5.99
C GLY A 199 7.49 25.06 4.77
#